data_AF-A0AAW8ASJ4-F1
#
_entry.id   AF-A0AAW8ASJ4-F1
#
_cell.length_a   1.000
_cell.length_b   1.000
_cell.length_c   1.000
_cell.angle_alpha   90.00
_cell.angle_beta   90.00
_cell.angle_gamma   90.00
#
_symmetry.space_group_name_H-M   'P 1'
#
loop_
_entity.id
_entity.type
_entity.pdbx_description
1 polymer ?
#
loop_
_entity_poly.entity_id
_entity_poly.type
_entity_poly.pdbx_seq_one_letter_code
_entity_poly.pdbx_strand_id
1 'polypeptide(L)' 'SPYAISKELGISENTARKYIDNRGKPLKHGLSGKTKGSKLDPFKEDIENYLKQGILNCSVIFERLQDKGYDGGITI' A
#
# COMPACT_ATOMS: atom_id res chain seq x y z
N SER A 1 20.36 -22.49 15.96
CA SER A 1 20.06 -21.66 17.14
C SER A 1 19.57 -20.28 16.68
N PRO A 2 18.60 -19.63 17.35
CA PRO A 2 18.17 -18.26 17.05
C PRO A 2 19.33 -17.26 16.93
N TYR A 3 20.37 -17.43 17.75
CA TYR A 3 21.57 -16.59 17.73
C TYR A 3 22.34 -16.66 16.41
N ALA A 4 22.51 -17.87 15.83
CA ALA A 4 23.23 -18.04 14.56
C ALA A 4 22.51 -17.33 13.39
N ILE A 5 21.18 -17.49 13.34
CA ILE A 5 20.32 -16.84 12.33
C ILE A 5 20.35 -15.31 12.48
N SER A 6 20.34 -14.82 13.71
CA SER A 6 20.47 -13.39 14.01
C SER A 6 21.77 -12.80 13.47
N LYS A 7 22.90 -13.50 13.65
CA LYS A 7 24.22 -13.06 13.17
C LYS A 7 24.36 -13.12 11.65
N GLU A 8 23.77 -14.13 11.02
CA GLU A 8 23.82 -14.31 9.56
C GLU A 8 22.92 -13.31 8.82
N LEU A 9 21.70 -13.08 9.32
CA LEU A 9 20.69 -12.25 8.65
C LEU A 9 20.62 -10.80 9.17
N GLY A 10 21.40 -10.46 10.21
CA GLY A 10 21.39 -9.13 10.82
C GLY A 10 20.07 -8.75 11.52
N ILE A 11 19.22 -9.73 11.85
CA ILE A 11 17.95 -9.52 12.56
C ILE A 11 18.11 -9.71 14.07
N SER A 12 17.20 -9.18 14.87
CA SER A 12 17.23 -9.42 16.33
C SER A 12 16.98 -10.90 16.66
N GLU A 13 17.60 -11.39 17.73
CA GLU A 13 17.40 -12.77 18.19
C GLU A 13 15.92 -13.07 18.50
N ASN A 14 15.18 -12.08 19.00
CA ASN A 14 13.74 -12.18 19.25
C ASN A 14 12.96 -12.41 17.95
N THR A 15 13.35 -11.74 16.86
CA THR A 15 12.77 -11.99 15.53
C THR A 15 13.14 -13.40 15.06
N ALA A 16 14.42 -13.80 15.14
CA ALA A 16 14.84 -15.15 14.75
C ALA A 16 14.07 -16.24 15.52
N ARG A 17 13.90 -16.07 16.83
CA ARG A 17 13.10 -16.97 17.70
C ARG A 17 11.65 -17.03 17.26
N LYS A 18 11.00 -15.87 17.07
CA LYS A 18 9.62 -15.78 16.59
C LYS A 18 9.41 -16.54 15.28
N TYR A 19 10.33 -16.43 14.32
CA TYR A 19 10.21 -17.12 13.04
C TYR A 19 10.48 -18.63 13.14
N ILE A 20 11.38 -19.07 14.04
CA ILE A 20 11.57 -20.49 14.34
C ILE A 20 10.31 -21.09 14.97
N ASP A 21 9.72 -20.43 15.98
CA ASP A 21 8.55 -20.93 16.72
C ASP A 21 7.27 -20.99 15.85
N ASN A 22 7.23 -20.16 14.81
CA ASN A 22 6.13 -20.11 13.84
C ASN A 22 6.46 -20.80 12.51
N ARG A 23 7.55 -21.57 12.44
CA ARG A 23 7.93 -22.30 11.23
C ARG A 23 6.82 -23.27 10.81
N GLY A 24 6.47 -23.26 9.53
CA GLY A 24 5.42 -24.13 8.97
C GLY A 24 3.99 -23.66 9.26
N LYS A 25 3.80 -22.55 9.98
CA LYS A 25 2.49 -21.93 10.18
C LYS A 25 2.30 -20.77 9.19
N PRO A 26 1.11 -20.58 8.60
CA PRO A 26 0.83 -19.42 7.79
C PRO A 26 0.84 -18.18 8.69
N LEU A 27 1.90 -17.37 8.58
CA LEU A 27 1.97 -16.06 9.21
C LEU A 27 1.03 -15.12 8.46
N LYS A 28 -0.15 -14.85 9.04
CA LYS A 28 -1.01 -13.80 8.52
C LYS A 28 -0.29 -12.46 8.66
N HIS A 29 -0.17 -11.73 7.56
CA HIS A 29 0.30 -10.34 7.61
C HIS A 29 -0.62 -9.56 8.57
N GLY A 30 -0.08 -8.67 9.40
CA GLY A 30 -0.89 -7.84 10.32
C GLY A 30 -1.93 -6.92 9.64
N LEU A 31 -1.95 -6.88 8.31
CA LEU A 31 -2.89 -6.13 7.48
C LEU A 31 -3.87 -7.07 6.75
N SER A 32 -3.79 -8.38 6.96
CA SER A 32 -4.74 -9.33 6.38
C SER A 32 -6.15 -8.99 6.87
N GLY A 33 -7.04 -8.65 5.95
CA GLY A 33 -8.42 -8.24 6.24
C GLY A 33 -8.61 -6.75 6.52
N LYS A 34 -7.55 -5.92 6.48
CA LYS A 34 -7.67 -4.46 6.58
C LYS A 34 -7.55 -3.83 5.20
N THR A 35 -8.69 -3.48 4.60
CA THR A 35 -8.71 -2.60 3.43
C THR A 35 -8.72 -1.15 3.92
N LYS A 36 -7.60 -0.46 3.78
CA LYS A 36 -7.57 1.00 4.00
C LYS A 36 -8.11 1.66 2.73
N GLY A 37 -9.12 2.49 2.86
CA GLY A 37 -9.60 3.32 1.76
C GLY A 37 -8.48 4.24 1.24
N SER A 38 -8.43 4.41 -0.08
CA SER A 38 -7.57 5.38 -0.73
C SER A 38 -8.19 6.78 -0.64
N LYS A 39 -7.34 7.82 -0.57
CA LYS A 39 -7.79 9.21 -0.75
C LYS A 39 -8.48 9.43 -2.10
N LEU A 40 -8.19 8.57 -3.08
CA LEU A 40 -8.78 8.61 -4.41
C LEU A 40 -10.16 7.96 -4.48
N ASP A 41 -10.57 7.17 -3.47
CA ASP A 41 -11.83 6.42 -3.51
C ASP A 41 -13.06 7.30 -3.78
N PRO A 42 -13.20 8.51 -3.19
CA PRO A 42 -14.32 9.41 -3.48
C PRO A 42 -14.36 9.94 -4.91
N PHE A 43 -13.24 9.88 -5.65
CA PHE A 43 -13.06 10.51 -6.95
C PHE A 43 -13.03 9.51 -8.11
N LYS A 44 -13.21 8.21 -7.84
CA LYS A 44 -13.13 7.15 -8.87
C LYS A 44 -14.17 7.33 -9.98
N GLU A 45 -15.40 7.67 -9.62
CA GLU A 45 -16.47 7.90 -10.60
C GLU A 45 -16.16 9.10 -11.51
N ASP A 46 -15.55 10.15 -10.96
CA ASP A 46 -15.13 11.31 -11.74
C ASP A 46 -14.05 10.96 -12.77
N ILE A 47 -13.05 10.18 -12.34
CA ILE A 47 -11.99 9.70 -13.22
C ILE A 47 -12.58 8.85 -14.32
N GLU A 48 -13.46 7.90 -14.01
CA GLU A 48 -14.13 7.09 -15.02
C GLU A 48 -14.91 7.93 -16.03
N ASN A 49 -15.60 8.98 -15.58
CA ASN A 49 -16.31 9.90 -16.46
C ASN A 49 -15.35 10.68 -17.37
N TYR A 50 -14.21 11.15 -16.87
CA TYR A 50 -13.19 11.82 -17.68
C TYR A 50 -12.58 10.88 -18.73
N LEU A 51 -12.29 9.64 -18.35
CA LEU A 51 -11.79 8.63 -19.28
C LEU A 51 -12.79 8.33 -20.40
N LYS A 52 -14.09 8.20 -20.06
CA LYS A 52 -15.17 8.02 -21.05
C LYS A 52 -15.32 9.21 -22.01
N GLN A 53 -14.99 10.42 -21.53
CA GLN A 53 -14.97 11.65 -22.35
C GLN A 53 -13.68 11.80 -23.19
N GLY A 54 -12.74 10.86 -23.10
CA GLY A 54 -11.47 10.89 -23.84
C GLY A 54 -10.37 11.72 -23.18
N ILE A 55 -10.56 12.18 -21.94
CA ILE A 55 -9.53 12.89 -21.19
C ILE A 55 -8.66 11.84 -20.50
N LEU A 56 -7.52 11.53 -21.14
CA LEU A 56 -6.58 10.52 -20.68
C LEU A 56 -5.32 11.13 -20.04
N ASN A 57 -5.17 12.45 -20.10
CA ASN A 57 -3.99 13.13 -19.55
C ASN A 57 -4.08 13.20 -18.02
N CYS A 58 -3.11 12.58 -17.34
CA CYS A 58 -3.08 12.51 -15.88
C CYS A 58 -2.93 13.88 -15.19
N SER A 59 -2.18 14.82 -15.77
CA SER A 59 -2.04 16.17 -15.22
C SER A 59 -3.37 16.94 -15.28
N VAL A 60 -4.09 16.82 -16.39
CA VAL A 60 -5.42 17.44 -16.55
C VAL A 60 -6.44 16.82 -15.60
N ILE A 61 -6.41 15.49 -15.43
CA ILE A 61 -7.27 14.82 -14.44
C ILE A 61 -6.92 15.30 -13.03
N PHE A 62 -5.63 15.40 -12.70
CA PHE A 62 -5.16 15.82 -11.38
C PHE A 62 -5.64 17.23 -11.02
N GLU A 63 -5.48 18.20 -11.92
CA GLU A 63 -5.98 19.58 -11.71
C GLU A 63 -7.49 19.59 -11.43
N ARG A 64 -8.28 18.86 -12.23
CA ARG A 64 -9.73 18.75 -12.02
C ARG A 64 -10.09 18.09 -10.69
N LEU A 65 -9.32 17.11 -10.24
CA LEU A 65 -9.52 16.51 -8.92
C LEU A 65 -9.18 17.49 -7.81
N GLN A 66 -8.13 18.30 -7.94
CA GLN A 66 -7.79 19.34 -6.97
C GLN A 66 -8.89 20.39 -6.85
N ASP A 67 -9.50 20.82 -7.97
CA ASP A 67 -10.65 21.73 -7.98
C ASP A 67 -11.87 21.15 -7.22
N LYS A 68 -12.01 19.83 -7.21
CA LYS A 68 -13.04 19.10 -6.44
C LYS A 68 -12.65 18.84 -4.98
N GLY A 69 -11.47 19.30 -4.55
CA GLY A 69 -10.98 19.17 -3.18
C GLY A 69 -10.09 17.95 -2.91
N TYR A 70 -9.53 17.32 -3.94
CA TYR A 70 -8.55 16.24 -3.76
C TYR A 70 -7.23 16.77 -3.15
N ASP A 71 -6.84 16.20 -2.02
CA ASP A 71 -5.66 16.61 -1.24
C ASP A 71 -4.46 15.65 -1.39
N GLY A 72 -4.53 14.71 -2.34
CA GLY A 72 -3.45 13.78 -2.64
C GLY A 72 -2.41 14.36 -3.59
N GLY A 73 -1.32 13.62 -3.80
CA GLY A 73 -0.24 14.00 -4.72
C GLY A 73 -0.19 13.11 -5.96
N ILE A 74 0.54 13.60 -6.97
CA ILE A 74 0.98 12.83 -8.14
C ILE A 74 2.51 12.79 -8.13
N THR A 75 3.09 11.64 -8.44
CA THR A 75 4.53 11.50 -8.71
C THR A 75 4.68 11.31 -10.22
N ILE A 76 5.49 12.16 -10.85
CA ILE A 76 5.76 12.18 -12.30
C ILE A 76 7.00 11.36 -12.60
#